data_AF-Q9ZPZ1-F1
#
_entry.id   AF-Q9ZPZ1-F1
#
_cell.length_a   1.000
_cell.length_b   1.000
_cell.length_c   1.000
_cell.angle_alpha   90.00
_cell.angle_beta   90.00
_cell.angle_gamma   90.00
#
_symmetry.space_group_name_H-M   'P 1'
#
loop_
_entity.id
_entity.type
_entity.pdbx_description
1 polymer ?
#
loop_
_entity_poly.entity_id
_entity_poly.type
_entity_poly.pdbx_seq_one_letter_code
_entity_poly.pdbx_strand_id
1 'polypeptide(L)'
;MTDACCLKGNEDKMVPRFGHGTWIGKAFNDTPEMLHERSLRQEKRLERANELMNDDSLQKLETAAMARSRSVDSAPLGNYTIWKNEYRRGKSFEDMLRLMQDQIIMARVYSGLAKFTNNLALHQEIETQLMKLAWEEESTDIDQEQRVLDSIRDMGQILARAHEQLYECKLVTNKLRAMLQTVEDELENEQTYITFLTQLASKALPDAIHCLTMRLNLEYHLLPLPMRNFPRRENLENPKLYHYALFSDNVLAASVVVNSTVMNAQDPSRHVFHLVTDKLNFGAMSMWFLLNPPGEATIHVQRFEDFTWLNSSYSPVLSQLESAAMKKFYFKTARSESVESGSENLKYRYPKYMSMLNHLRFYIPRIFPKLEKILFVDDDVVVQKDLTPLWSIDLKGKVNENFDPKFCGWAYGMNIFDLKEWKKNNITETYHFWQNLNENRTLWKLGTLPPGLITFYNLTQPLQRKWHLLGLGYDKGIDVKKIERSAVIHYNGHMKPWTEMGISKYQPYWTKYTNFDHPYIFTCRLFE
;
A
#
# COMPACT_ATOMS: atom_id res chain seq x y z
N MET A 1 -22.44 -9.42 -69.05
CA MET A 1 -23.00 -8.07 -68.94
C MET A 1 -23.03 -7.74 -67.47
N THR A 2 -22.42 -6.62 -67.14
CA THR A 2 -22.40 -5.96 -65.82
C THR A 2 -23.81 -5.92 -65.21
N ASP A 3 -23.92 -6.24 -63.92
CA ASP A 3 -24.27 -5.22 -62.94
C ASP A 3 -24.06 -5.71 -61.51
N ALA A 4 -23.55 -4.78 -60.72
CA ALA A 4 -23.06 -4.96 -59.39
C ALA A 4 -24.12 -4.58 -58.35
N CYS A 5 -23.92 -5.15 -57.16
CA CYS A 5 -24.13 -4.54 -55.85
C CYS A 5 -25.54 -4.45 -55.23
N CYS A 6 -25.52 -4.79 -53.94
CA CYS A 6 -26.36 -4.30 -52.84
C CYS A 6 -27.61 -5.11 -52.42
N LEU A 7 -27.39 -6.17 -51.63
CA LEU A 7 -28.28 -6.57 -50.53
C LEU A 7 -27.39 -6.88 -49.32
N LYS A 8 -27.12 -5.91 -48.43
CA LYS A 8 -27.76 -5.73 -47.11
C LYS A 8 -28.10 -7.10 -46.47
N GLY A 9 -27.34 -7.63 -45.51
CA GLY A 9 -26.89 -6.98 -44.28
C GLY A 9 -27.79 -7.50 -43.16
N ASN A 10 -27.54 -8.73 -42.69
CA ASN A 10 -28.21 -9.30 -41.53
C ASN A 10 -27.23 -9.30 -40.37
N GLU A 11 -27.63 -8.60 -39.31
CA GLU A 11 -26.89 -8.33 -38.09
C GLU A 11 -26.84 -9.57 -37.20
N ASP A 12 -25.75 -10.34 -37.27
CA ASP A 12 -25.47 -11.36 -36.27
C ASP A 12 -24.56 -10.80 -35.16
N LYS A 13 -25.24 -10.60 -34.02
CA LYS A 13 -24.80 -10.34 -32.65
C LYS A 13 -23.34 -10.70 -32.35
N MET A 14 -22.48 -9.69 -32.27
CA MET A 14 -21.14 -9.81 -31.68
C MET A 14 -21.24 -9.92 -30.15
N VAL A 15 -20.86 -11.09 -29.62
CA VAL A 15 -20.57 -11.31 -28.20
C VAL A 15 -19.19 -10.67 -27.90
N PRO A 16 -19.02 -9.85 -26.83
CA PRO A 16 -17.81 -9.07 -26.63
C PRO A 16 -16.65 -9.95 -26.15
N ARG A 17 -15.62 -10.06 -26.99
CA ARG A 17 -14.35 -10.72 -26.64
C ARG A 17 -13.53 -9.84 -25.71
N PHE A 18 -13.21 -10.39 -24.55
CA PHE A 18 -12.07 -9.97 -23.73
C PHE A 18 -10.77 -10.20 -24.51
N GLY A 19 -9.76 -9.36 -24.28
CA GLY A 19 -8.45 -9.51 -24.92
C GLY A 19 -8.30 -8.61 -26.14
N HIS A 20 -7.95 -7.35 -25.87
CA HIS A 20 -7.22 -6.39 -26.70
C HIS A 20 -7.72 -5.00 -26.30
N GLY A 21 -6.96 -4.36 -25.40
CA GLY A 21 -7.15 -2.96 -25.03
C GLY A 21 -6.78 -2.00 -26.17
N THR A 22 -7.30 -2.23 -27.37
CA THR A 22 -7.50 -1.14 -28.32
C THR A 22 -8.66 -0.32 -27.79
N TRP A 23 -8.34 0.83 -27.21
CA TRP A 23 -9.28 1.85 -26.77
C TRP A 23 -10.08 2.37 -27.99
N ILE A 24 -11.04 1.58 -28.47
CA ILE A 24 -12.05 2.04 -29.41
C ILE A 24 -12.96 2.95 -28.60
N GLY A 25 -12.83 4.24 -28.90
CA GLY A 25 -13.37 5.34 -28.12
C GLY A 25 -14.82 5.14 -27.74
N LYS A 26 -15.07 5.01 -26.43
CA LYS A 26 -16.25 5.67 -25.87
C LYS A 26 -16.09 7.14 -26.24
N ALA A 27 -16.97 7.61 -27.12
CA ALA A 27 -17.05 9.00 -27.53
C ALA A 27 -16.97 9.86 -26.28
N PHE A 28 -15.80 10.46 -26.08
CA PHE A 28 -15.65 11.44 -25.04
C PHE A 28 -16.57 12.59 -25.46
N ASN A 29 -17.55 12.94 -24.61
CA ASN A 29 -18.19 14.25 -24.69
C ASN A 29 -17.16 15.30 -24.23
N ASP A 30 -16.04 15.36 -24.94
CA ASP A 30 -14.99 16.34 -24.74
C ASP A 30 -15.57 17.68 -25.16
N THR A 31 -15.52 18.67 -24.26
CA THR A 31 -15.85 20.04 -24.63
C THR A 31 -14.85 20.53 -25.69
N PRO A 32 -15.20 21.56 -26.49
CA PRO A 32 -14.25 22.16 -27.43
C PRO A 32 -12.91 22.55 -26.80
N GLU A 33 -12.89 22.96 -25.52
CA GLU A 33 -11.65 23.23 -24.79
C GLU A 33 -10.80 21.95 -24.58
N MET A 34 -11.44 20.83 -24.24
CA MET A 34 -10.74 19.55 -24.04
C MET A 34 -10.12 19.03 -25.35
N LEU A 35 -10.82 19.18 -26.48
CA LEU A 35 -10.30 18.82 -27.80
C LEU A 35 -9.07 19.67 -28.16
N HIS A 36 -9.12 20.97 -27.87
CA HIS A 36 -7.99 21.89 -28.10
C HIS A 36 -6.79 21.53 -27.21
N GLU A 37 -7.00 21.27 -25.92
CA GLU A 37 -5.93 20.82 -25.02
C GLU A 37 -5.31 19.49 -25.46
N ARG A 38 -6.12 18.56 -25.96
CA ARG A 38 -5.63 17.26 -26.46
C ARG A 38 -4.78 17.45 -27.70
N SER A 39 -5.18 18.32 -28.62
CA SER A 39 -4.38 18.70 -29.78
C SER A 39 -3.04 19.31 -29.37
N LEU A 40 -3.04 20.27 -28.45
CA LEU A 40 -1.81 20.87 -27.90
C LEU A 40 -0.91 19.84 -27.22
N ARG A 41 -1.48 18.86 -26.49
CA ARG A 41 -0.71 17.76 -25.88
C ARG A 41 -0.09 16.84 -26.94
N GLN A 42 -0.83 16.53 -28.00
CA GLN A 42 -0.35 15.71 -29.12
C GLN A 42 0.83 16.41 -29.82
N GLU A 43 0.71 17.71 -30.06
CA GLU A 43 1.75 18.54 -30.68
C GLU A 43 3.01 18.61 -29.81
N LYS A 44 2.87 18.86 -28.49
CA LYS A 44 4.01 18.80 -27.55
C LYS A 44 4.67 17.43 -27.47
N ARG A 45 3.90 16.33 -27.60
CA ARG A 45 4.46 14.97 -27.64
C ARG A 45 5.28 14.75 -28.91
N LEU A 46 4.82 15.25 -30.06
CA LEU A 46 5.54 15.19 -31.33
C LEU A 46 6.82 16.04 -31.31
N GLU A 47 6.73 17.25 -30.77
CA GLU A 47 7.88 18.16 -30.63
C GLU A 47 8.95 17.54 -29.72
N ARG A 48 8.55 17.00 -28.57
CA ARG A 48 9.46 16.29 -27.66
C ARG A 48 10.02 15.01 -28.26
N ALA A 49 9.25 14.25 -29.03
CA ALA A 49 9.75 13.08 -29.75
C ALA A 49 10.84 13.49 -30.76
N ASN A 50 10.64 14.60 -31.50
CA ASN A 50 11.64 15.13 -32.43
C ASN A 50 12.91 15.63 -31.71
N GLU A 51 12.79 16.31 -30.56
CA GLU A 51 13.94 16.70 -29.74
C GLU A 51 14.74 15.48 -29.23
N LEU A 52 14.03 14.42 -28.82
CA LEU A 52 14.63 13.18 -28.32
C LEU A 52 15.29 12.34 -29.42
N MET A 53 14.92 12.53 -30.69
CA MET A 53 15.58 11.91 -31.84
C MET A 53 16.94 12.54 -32.18
N ASN A 54 17.35 13.61 -31.49
CA ASN A 54 18.72 14.11 -31.60
C ASN A 54 19.71 13.09 -31.01
N ASP A 55 20.77 12.80 -31.76
CA ASP A 55 21.72 11.70 -31.54
C ASP A 55 22.33 11.70 -30.12
N ASP A 56 22.65 12.88 -29.58
CA ASP A 56 23.22 13.04 -28.22
C ASP A 56 22.21 12.69 -27.11
N SER A 57 20.92 12.95 -27.34
CA SER A 57 19.85 12.61 -26.38
C SER A 57 19.56 11.11 -26.38
N LEU A 58 19.59 10.50 -27.56
CA LEU A 58 19.41 9.06 -27.73
C LEU A 58 20.51 8.28 -26.99
N GLN A 59 21.77 8.69 -27.13
CA GLN A 59 22.90 8.04 -26.46
C GLN A 59 22.81 8.14 -24.92
N LYS A 60 22.36 9.28 -24.38
CA LYS A 60 22.09 9.43 -22.93
C LYS A 60 20.97 8.53 -22.45
N LEU A 61 19.88 8.42 -23.21
CA LEU A 61 18.76 7.51 -22.90
C LEU A 61 19.20 6.05 -22.94
N GLU A 62 20.00 5.65 -23.93
CA GLU A 62 20.58 4.30 -24.02
C GLU A 62 21.46 3.99 -22.81
N THR A 63 22.30 4.92 -22.40
CA THR A 63 23.18 4.76 -21.23
C THR A 63 22.36 4.59 -19.94
N ALA A 64 21.29 5.37 -19.78
CA ALA A 64 20.37 5.25 -18.65
C ALA A 64 19.55 3.96 -18.66
N ALA A 65 19.12 3.49 -19.83
CA ALA A 65 18.43 2.20 -20.00
C ALA A 65 19.36 1.03 -19.67
N MET A 66 20.61 1.06 -20.14
CA MET A 66 21.63 0.06 -19.80
C MET A 66 21.89 0.02 -18.29
N ALA A 67 22.02 1.18 -17.64
CA ALA A 67 22.19 1.25 -16.19
C ALA A 67 20.99 0.67 -15.43
N ARG A 68 19.75 0.95 -15.88
CA ARG A 68 18.53 0.34 -15.32
C ARG A 68 18.51 -1.18 -15.49
N SER A 69 18.84 -1.70 -16.66
CA SER A 69 18.87 -3.15 -16.90
C SER A 69 19.86 -3.88 -15.98
N ARG A 70 21.01 -3.26 -15.66
CA ARG A 70 21.99 -3.83 -14.73
C ARG A 70 21.51 -3.90 -13.29
N SER A 71 20.55 -3.05 -12.91
CA SER A 71 19.95 -3.05 -11.56
C SER A 71 18.82 -4.06 -11.40
N VAL A 72 18.26 -4.55 -12.51
CA VAL A 72 17.31 -5.66 -12.51
C VAL A 72 18.12 -6.95 -12.36
N ASP A 73 17.95 -7.61 -11.22
CA ASP A 73 18.61 -8.87 -10.85
C ASP A 73 18.15 -9.99 -11.82
N SER A 74 18.79 -10.03 -12.98
CA SER A 74 18.56 -11.00 -14.05
C SER A 74 19.43 -12.22 -13.79
N ALA A 75 19.06 -13.00 -12.77
CA ALA A 75 19.58 -14.36 -12.61
C ALA A 75 19.46 -15.11 -13.96
N PRO A 76 20.48 -15.89 -14.37
CA PRO A 76 20.90 -15.97 -15.76
C PRO A 76 19.94 -16.78 -16.65
N LEU A 77 19.26 -16.04 -17.54
CA LEU A 77 19.23 -16.24 -19.00
C LEU A 77 19.80 -17.58 -19.47
N GLY A 78 18.92 -18.58 -19.62
CA GLY A 78 19.24 -19.86 -20.27
C GLY A 78 19.82 -19.64 -21.67
N ASN A 79 20.82 -20.44 -22.03
CA ASN A 79 21.60 -20.37 -23.27
C ASN A 79 20.76 -20.01 -24.52
N TYR A 80 20.84 -18.76 -24.94
CA TYR A 80 20.28 -18.25 -26.18
C TYR A 80 21.12 -18.73 -27.36
N THR A 81 20.72 -19.82 -28.03
CA THR A 81 21.18 -20.10 -29.40
C THR A 81 19.99 -20.46 -30.26
N ILE A 82 19.58 -19.46 -31.04
CA ILE A 82 18.45 -19.51 -31.95
C ILE A 82 18.89 -20.33 -33.17
N TRP A 83 18.16 -21.40 -33.49
CA TRP A 83 18.31 -22.23 -34.70
C TRP A 83 19.45 -23.26 -34.74
N LYS A 84 19.40 -24.30 -33.89
CA LYS A 84 20.08 -25.58 -34.22
C LYS A 84 19.38 -26.80 -33.61
N ASN A 85 18.60 -27.46 -34.47
CA ASN A 85 18.36 -28.91 -34.68
C ASN A 85 18.61 -29.99 -33.59
N GLU A 86 18.65 -29.71 -32.30
CA GLU A 86 18.66 -30.75 -31.26
C GLU A 86 17.25 -31.16 -30.81
N TYR A 87 16.41 -31.56 -31.77
CA TYR A 87 15.01 -31.91 -31.55
C TYR A 87 14.78 -33.30 -30.90
N ARG A 88 15.76 -33.86 -30.17
CA ARG A 88 15.65 -35.26 -29.68
C ARG A 88 16.07 -35.57 -28.24
N ARG A 89 16.33 -34.60 -27.37
CA ARG A 89 16.54 -34.92 -25.93
C ARG A 89 15.77 -34.00 -24.99
N GLY A 90 14.68 -34.53 -24.45
CA GLY A 90 13.94 -34.00 -23.30
C GLY A 90 12.79 -33.06 -23.67
N LYS A 91 11.67 -33.59 -24.19
CA LYS A 91 10.44 -32.82 -24.40
C LYS A 91 9.72 -32.62 -23.05
N SER A 92 10.01 -31.57 -22.31
CA SER A 92 9.06 -31.13 -21.28
C SER A 92 7.95 -30.30 -21.95
N PHE A 93 6.73 -30.35 -21.42
CA PHE A 93 5.63 -29.46 -21.85
C PHE A 93 6.02 -27.97 -21.69
N GLU A 94 6.87 -27.65 -20.71
CA GLU A 94 7.42 -26.31 -20.50
C GLU A 94 8.32 -25.84 -21.67
N ASP A 95 9.14 -26.72 -22.25
CA ASP A 95 9.96 -26.38 -23.42
C ASP A 95 9.11 -26.08 -24.66
N MET A 96 7.99 -26.80 -24.80
CA MET A 96 7.01 -26.58 -25.87
C MET A 96 6.33 -25.21 -25.72
N LEU A 97 5.86 -24.88 -24.51
CA LEU A 97 5.28 -23.58 -24.19
C LEU A 97 6.26 -22.43 -24.44
N ARG A 98 7.52 -22.59 -24.02
CA ARG A 98 8.56 -21.57 -24.25
C ARG A 98 8.80 -21.31 -25.75
N LEU A 99 8.87 -22.38 -26.55
CA LEU A 99 8.99 -22.25 -28.01
C LEU A 99 7.79 -21.52 -28.63
N MET A 100 6.58 -21.81 -28.16
CA MET A 100 5.37 -21.12 -28.60
C MET A 100 5.44 -19.62 -28.29
N GLN A 101 5.89 -19.25 -27.08
CA GLN A 101 6.09 -17.85 -26.69
C GLN A 101 7.13 -17.13 -27.57
N ASP A 102 8.26 -17.78 -27.85
CA ASP A 102 9.29 -17.23 -28.75
C ASP A 102 8.74 -16.99 -30.17
N GLN A 103 7.95 -17.94 -30.68
CA GLN A 103 7.28 -17.80 -31.97
C GLN A 103 6.28 -16.65 -31.98
N ILE A 104 5.48 -16.46 -30.92
CA ILE A 104 4.54 -15.34 -30.78
C ILE A 104 5.28 -14.00 -30.81
N ILE A 105 6.41 -13.89 -30.10
CA ILE A 105 7.24 -12.68 -30.09
C ILE A 105 7.74 -12.38 -31.51
N MET A 106 8.34 -13.36 -32.18
CA MET A 106 8.85 -13.19 -33.55
C MET A 106 7.74 -12.93 -34.57
N ALA A 107 6.56 -13.53 -34.39
CA ALA A 107 5.39 -13.28 -35.21
C ALA A 107 4.94 -11.82 -35.09
N ARG A 108 4.89 -11.26 -33.87
CA ARG A 108 4.58 -9.83 -33.67
C ARG A 108 5.63 -8.92 -34.31
N VAL A 109 6.91 -9.30 -34.27
CA VAL A 109 7.98 -8.57 -34.98
C VAL A 109 7.73 -8.57 -36.48
N TYR A 110 7.59 -9.75 -37.09
CA TYR A 110 7.40 -9.86 -38.54
C TYR A 110 6.06 -9.31 -39.01
N SER A 111 4.99 -9.42 -38.23
CA SER A 111 3.71 -8.77 -38.51
C SER A 111 3.90 -7.26 -38.62
N GLY A 112 4.63 -6.65 -37.67
CA GLY A 112 4.96 -5.22 -37.70
C GLY A 112 5.85 -4.83 -38.89
N LEU A 113 6.82 -5.66 -39.25
CA LEU A 113 7.69 -5.42 -40.41
C LEU A 113 6.94 -5.59 -41.73
N ALA A 114 6.09 -6.60 -41.86
CA ALA A 114 5.26 -6.84 -43.04
C ALA A 114 4.32 -5.66 -43.30
N LYS A 115 3.73 -5.08 -42.25
CA LYS A 115 2.93 -3.87 -42.35
C LYS A 115 3.77 -2.65 -42.78
N PHE A 116 5.00 -2.53 -42.28
CA PHE A 116 5.91 -1.45 -42.64
C PHE A 116 6.39 -1.54 -44.10
N THR A 117 6.63 -2.75 -44.62
CA THR A 117 7.05 -3.00 -46.01
C THR A 117 5.89 -3.15 -47.00
N ASN A 118 4.66 -2.90 -46.57
CA ASN A 118 3.43 -3.05 -47.35
C ASN A 118 3.15 -4.49 -47.85
N ASN A 119 3.71 -5.50 -47.20
CA ASN A 119 3.39 -6.92 -47.42
C ASN A 119 2.14 -7.31 -46.62
N LEU A 120 0.99 -6.77 -47.03
CA LEU A 120 -0.27 -6.92 -46.30
C LEU A 120 -0.79 -8.38 -46.25
N ALA A 121 -0.47 -9.19 -47.26
CA ALA A 121 -0.84 -10.61 -47.29
C ALA A 121 -0.14 -11.39 -46.17
N LEU A 122 1.18 -11.22 -46.02
CA LEU A 122 1.94 -11.86 -44.95
C LEU A 122 1.52 -11.33 -43.57
N HIS A 123 1.25 -10.02 -43.44
CA HIS A 123 0.72 -9.44 -42.20
C HIS A 123 -0.60 -10.12 -41.79
N GLN A 124 -1.56 -10.24 -42.72
CA GLN A 124 -2.84 -10.90 -42.45
C GLN A 124 -2.69 -12.39 -42.09
N GLU A 125 -1.77 -13.09 -42.76
CA GLU A 125 -1.49 -14.51 -42.47
C GLU A 125 -0.93 -14.69 -41.05
N ILE A 126 0.05 -13.85 -40.66
CA ILE A 126 0.62 -13.88 -39.30
C ILE A 126 -0.44 -13.55 -38.25
N GLU A 127 -1.22 -12.48 -38.44
CA GLU A 127 -2.28 -12.10 -37.50
C GLU A 127 -3.35 -13.18 -37.35
N THR A 128 -3.72 -13.84 -38.46
CA THR A 128 -4.67 -14.97 -38.42
C THR A 128 -4.13 -16.12 -37.58
N GLN A 129 -2.84 -16.42 -37.71
CA GLN A 129 -2.23 -17.51 -36.94
C GLN A 129 -2.00 -17.13 -35.46
N LEU A 130 -1.67 -15.86 -35.17
CA LEU A 130 -1.64 -15.33 -33.80
C LEU A 130 -3.01 -15.44 -33.13
N MET A 131 -4.10 -15.18 -33.87
CA MET A 131 -5.45 -15.29 -33.35
C MET A 131 -5.84 -16.75 -33.01
N LYS A 132 -5.41 -17.73 -33.82
CA LYS A 132 -5.61 -19.15 -33.51
C LYS A 132 -4.88 -19.57 -32.23
N LEU A 133 -3.62 -19.17 -32.09
CA LEU A 133 -2.81 -19.46 -30.89
C LEU A 133 -3.46 -18.88 -29.63
N ALA A 134 -4.00 -17.66 -29.71
CA ALA A 134 -4.70 -17.03 -28.59
C ALA A 134 -5.95 -17.81 -28.14
N TRP A 135 -6.71 -18.43 -29.06
CA TRP A 135 -7.83 -19.29 -28.70
C TRP A 135 -7.41 -20.64 -28.12
N GLU A 136 -6.25 -21.15 -28.52
CA GLU A 136 -5.73 -22.43 -28.02
C GLU A 136 -5.21 -22.32 -26.58
N GLU A 137 -4.63 -21.17 -26.20
CA GLU A 137 -4.24 -20.87 -24.80
C GLU A 137 -5.44 -20.88 -23.83
N GLU A 138 -6.65 -20.53 -24.29
CA GLU A 138 -7.86 -20.53 -23.45
C GLU A 138 -8.52 -21.91 -23.26
N SER A 139 -8.12 -22.92 -24.06
CA SER A 139 -8.75 -24.26 -24.01
C SER A 139 -8.09 -25.17 -22.96
N THR A 140 -8.88 -25.88 -22.13
CA THR A 140 -8.43 -26.76 -21.03
C THR A 140 -8.52 -28.26 -21.35
N ASP A 141 -8.57 -28.62 -22.63
CA ASP A 141 -8.97 -29.96 -23.10
C ASP A 141 -7.79 -30.91 -23.32
N ILE A 142 -7.99 -32.23 -23.13
CA ILE A 142 -6.93 -33.25 -23.05
C ILE A 142 -6.16 -33.41 -24.38
N ASP A 143 -6.79 -33.06 -25.51
CA ASP A 143 -6.16 -33.03 -26.85
C ASP A 143 -5.25 -31.81 -27.10
N GLN A 144 -5.00 -30.98 -26.08
CA GLN A 144 -4.24 -29.73 -26.17
C GLN A 144 -2.79 -29.93 -26.61
N GLU A 145 -2.09 -30.99 -26.20
CA GLU A 145 -0.67 -31.17 -26.56
C GLU A 145 -0.47 -31.34 -28.08
N GLN A 146 -1.31 -32.15 -28.73
CA GLN A 146 -1.20 -32.38 -30.17
C GLN A 146 -1.59 -31.12 -30.97
N ARG A 147 -2.64 -30.40 -30.54
CA ARG A 147 -3.04 -29.14 -31.17
C ARG A 147 -1.97 -28.06 -31.04
N VAL A 148 -1.37 -27.91 -29.85
CA VAL A 148 -0.26 -26.98 -29.60
C VAL A 148 0.94 -27.33 -30.49
N LEU A 149 1.28 -28.62 -30.63
CA LEU A 149 2.34 -29.06 -31.54
C LEU A 149 2.07 -28.70 -33.00
N ASP A 150 0.84 -28.90 -33.48
CA ASP A 150 0.45 -28.54 -34.83
C ASP A 150 0.51 -27.02 -35.05
N SER A 151 0.05 -26.21 -34.09
CA SER A 151 0.13 -24.76 -34.18
C SER A 151 1.56 -24.21 -34.12
N ILE A 152 2.43 -24.80 -33.31
CA ILE A 152 3.87 -24.48 -33.30
C ILE A 152 4.50 -24.77 -34.67
N ARG A 153 4.13 -25.91 -35.29
CA ARG A 153 4.62 -26.27 -36.62
C ARG A 153 4.16 -25.26 -37.67
N ASP A 154 2.86 -24.94 -37.67
CA ASP A 154 2.26 -24.05 -38.66
C ASP A 154 2.80 -22.62 -38.52
N MET A 155 2.93 -22.10 -37.29
CA MET A 155 3.56 -20.81 -37.03
C MET A 155 5.04 -20.82 -37.43
N GLY A 156 5.78 -21.90 -37.13
CA GLY A 156 7.16 -22.06 -37.56
C GLY A 156 7.36 -21.95 -39.06
N GLN A 157 6.44 -22.50 -39.86
CA GLN A 157 6.48 -22.38 -41.33
C GLN A 157 6.23 -20.95 -41.82
N ILE A 158 5.29 -20.23 -41.20
CA ILE A 158 5.03 -18.81 -41.51
C ILE A 158 6.25 -17.95 -41.16
N LEU A 159 6.83 -18.16 -39.97
CA LEU A 159 8.00 -17.43 -39.50
C LEU A 159 9.24 -17.67 -40.37
N ALA A 160 9.44 -18.90 -40.86
CA ALA A 160 10.53 -19.20 -41.80
C ALA A 160 10.41 -18.40 -43.10
N ARG A 161 9.21 -18.35 -43.70
CA ARG A 161 8.95 -17.53 -44.90
C ARG A 161 9.09 -16.04 -44.61
N ALA A 162 8.61 -15.58 -43.46
CA ALA A 162 8.74 -14.19 -43.05
C ALA A 162 10.20 -13.78 -42.84
N HIS A 163 11.02 -14.67 -42.28
CA HIS A 163 12.45 -14.47 -42.11
C HIS A 163 13.15 -14.28 -43.46
N GLU A 164 12.91 -15.16 -44.44
CA GLU A 164 13.50 -15.03 -45.78
C GLU A 164 13.14 -13.72 -46.48
N GLN A 165 11.93 -13.18 -46.27
CA GLN A 165 11.43 -11.99 -46.96
C GLN A 165 11.73 -10.67 -46.23
N LEU A 166 11.82 -10.67 -44.90
CA LEU A 166 11.78 -9.44 -44.08
C LEU A 166 12.95 -9.31 -43.10
N TYR A 167 13.81 -10.32 -42.95
CA TYR A 167 14.86 -10.28 -41.94
C TYR A 167 15.98 -9.31 -42.30
N GLU A 168 16.03 -8.21 -41.57
CA GLU A 168 17.22 -7.36 -41.46
C GLU A 168 17.58 -7.22 -39.98
N CYS A 169 18.81 -7.58 -39.61
CA CYS A 169 19.27 -7.58 -38.22
C CYS A 169 18.97 -6.24 -37.51
N LYS A 170 19.22 -5.11 -38.18
CA LYS A 170 18.94 -3.77 -37.63
C LYS A 170 17.44 -3.52 -37.41
N LEU A 171 16.59 -3.87 -38.37
CA LEU A 171 15.14 -3.67 -38.25
C LEU A 171 14.52 -4.56 -37.17
N VAL A 172 14.87 -5.84 -37.17
CA VAL A 172 14.40 -6.82 -36.17
C VAL A 172 14.85 -6.41 -34.76
N THR A 173 16.12 -6.06 -34.60
CA THR A 173 16.66 -5.61 -33.29
C THR A 173 15.97 -4.34 -32.81
N ASN A 174 15.77 -3.35 -33.69
CA ASN A 174 15.08 -2.12 -33.32
C ASN A 174 13.61 -2.38 -32.95
N LYS A 175 12.93 -3.29 -33.67
CA LYS A 175 11.54 -3.66 -33.36
C LYS A 175 11.43 -4.39 -32.02
N LEU A 176 12.32 -5.35 -31.75
CA LEU A 176 12.39 -6.06 -30.47
C LEU A 176 12.65 -5.08 -29.31
N ARG A 177 13.58 -4.12 -29.50
CA ARG A 177 13.87 -3.10 -28.49
C ARG A 177 12.64 -2.21 -28.21
N ALA A 178 11.93 -1.77 -29.24
CA ALA A 178 10.71 -0.99 -29.08
C ALA A 178 9.59 -1.78 -28.38
N MET A 179 9.46 -3.07 -28.69
CA MET A 179 8.51 -3.95 -28.00
C MET A 179 8.87 -4.12 -26.52
N LEU A 180 10.14 -4.35 -26.19
CA LEU A 180 10.60 -4.45 -24.80
C LEU A 180 10.28 -3.18 -24.02
N GLN A 181 10.62 -2.01 -24.56
CA GLN A 181 10.32 -0.74 -23.93
C GLN A 181 8.81 -0.54 -23.70
N THR A 182 7.97 -0.93 -24.67
CA THR A 182 6.51 -0.85 -24.52
C THR A 182 6.00 -1.73 -23.38
N VAL A 183 6.51 -2.96 -23.28
CA VAL A 183 6.12 -3.90 -22.21
C VAL A 183 6.63 -3.42 -20.84
N GLU A 184 7.84 -2.85 -20.78
CA GLU A 184 8.37 -2.24 -19.55
C GLU A 184 7.48 -1.07 -19.08
N ASP A 185 7.07 -0.19 -19.99
CA ASP A 185 6.17 0.94 -19.70
C ASP A 185 4.77 0.44 -19.25
N GLU A 186 4.21 -0.60 -19.90
CA GLU A 186 2.95 -1.23 -19.49
C GLU A 186 3.05 -1.85 -18.09
N LEU A 187 4.14 -2.57 -17.81
CA LEU A 187 4.41 -3.17 -16.50
C LEU A 187 4.54 -2.10 -15.41
N GLU A 188 5.25 -0.99 -15.67
CA GLU A 188 5.37 0.11 -14.72
C GLU A 188 4.00 0.75 -14.40
N ASN A 189 3.16 0.92 -15.43
CA ASN A 189 1.80 1.44 -15.26
C ASN A 189 0.92 0.48 -14.45
N GLU A 190 0.95 -0.82 -14.73
CA GLU A 190 0.22 -1.84 -13.96
C GLU A 190 0.71 -1.91 -12.51
N GLN A 191 2.02 -1.89 -12.28
CA GLN A 191 2.59 -1.87 -10.93
C GLN A 191 2.17 -0.62 -10.12
N THR A 192 2.12 0.54 -10.78
CA THR A 192 1.63 1.79 -10.19
C THR A 192 0.16 1.68 -9.81
N TYR A 193 -0.66 1.11 -10.70
CA TYR A 193 -2.09 0.87 -10.45
C TYR A 193 -2.33 -0.13 -9.32
N ILE A 194 -1.61 -1.25 -9.28
CA ILE A 194 -1.66 -2.25 -8.20
C ILE A 194 -1.26 -1.61 -6.86
N THR A 195 -0.20 -0.80 -6.85
CA THR A 195 0.25 -0.10 -5.65
C THR A 195 -0.83 0.86 -5.14
N PHE A 196 -1.49 1.58 -6.04
CA PHE A 196 -2.62 2.46 -5.70
C PHE A 196 -3.79 1.68 -5.08
N LEU A 197 -4.22 0.59 -5.72
CA LEU A 197 -5.31 -0.25 -5.22
C LEU A 197 -4.97 -0.89 -3.86
N THR A 198 -3.74 -1.37 -3.68
CA THR A 198 -3.24 -1.91 -2.40
C THR A 198 -3.28 -0.84 -1.29
N GLN A 199 -2.92 0.40 -1.61
CA GLN A 199 -3.02 1.51 -0.66
C GLN A 199 -4.47 1.87 -0.32
N LEU A 200 -5.39 1.78 -1.29
CA LEU A 200 -6.81 2.00 -1.07
C LEU A 200 -7.40 0.92 -0.15
N ALA A 201 -7.18 -0.35 -0.50
CA ALA A 201 -7.67 -1.50 0.26
C ALA A 201 -7.11 -1.54 1.69
N SER A 202 -5.82 -1.20 1.89
CA SER A 202 -5.20 -1.24 3.23
C SER A 202 -5.68 -0.13 4.16
N LYS A 203 -6.32 0.90 3.61
CA LYS A 203 -6.85 2.04 4.36
C LYS A 203 -8.37 2.01 4.50
N ALA A 204 -9.05 1.24 3.67
CA ALA A 204 -10.48 0.97 3.82
C ALA A 204 -10.70 0.22 5.15
N LEU A 205 -11.80 0.55 5.83
CA LEU A 205 -12.24 -0.20 6.99
C LEU A 205 -12.89 -1.50 6.46
N PRO A 206 -12.38 -2.69 6.79
CA PRO A 206 -13.02 -3.94 6.38
C PRO A 206 -14.46 -4.02 6.89
N ASP A 207 -15.36 -4.60 6.10
CA ASP A 207 -16.79 -4.67 6.41
C ASP A 207 -17.05 -5.37 7.75
N ALA A 208 -16.29 -6.41 8.08
CA ALA A 208 -16.38 -7.11 9.36
C ALA A 208 -16.07 -6.20 10.56
N ILE A 209 -15.05 -5.33 10.44
CA ILE A 209 -14.71 -4.36 11.50
C ILE A 209 -15.78 -3.26 11.58
N HIS A 210 -16.28 -2.80 10.43
CA HIS A 210 -17.38 -1.83 10.40
C HIS A 210 -18.64 -2.39 11.07
N CYS A 211 -19.02 -3.63 10.76
CA CYS A 211 -20.11 -4.36 11.39
C CYS A 211 -19.95 -4.40 12.91
N LEU A 212 -18.76 -4.79 13.38
CA LEU A 212 -18.47 -4.89 14.82
C LEU A 212 -18.63 -3.53 15.50
N THR A 213 -18.00 -2.49 14.95
CA THR A 213 -18.07 -1.12 15.50
C THR A 213 -19.51 -0.62 15.54
N MET A 214 -20.32 -0.84 14.51
CA MET A 214 -21.73 -0.42 14.48
C MET A 214 -22.57 -1.14 15.54
N ARG A 215 -22.41 -2.45 15.67
CA ARG A 215 -23.14 -3.23 16.68
C ARG A 215 -22.81 -2.81 18.10
N LEU A 216 -21.51 -2.69 18.42
CA LEU A 216 -21.08 -2.27 19.76
C LEU A 216 -21.53 -0.84 20.08
N ASN A 217 -21.52 0.07 19.09
CA ASN A 217 -22.04 1.41 19.26
C ASN A 217 -23.53 1.41 19.61
N LEU A 218 -24.35 0.59 18.95
CA LEU A 218 -25.77 0.49 19.25
C LEU A 218 -25.98 0.04 20.71
N GLU A 219 -25.31 -1.03 21.11
CA GLU A 219 -25.39 -1.61 22.46
C GLU A 219 -24.95 -0.62 23.55
N TYR A 220 -23.88 0.14 23.29
CA TYR A 220 -23.45 1.21 24.19
C TYR A 220 -24.54 2.22 24.48
N HIS A 221 -25.29 2.63 23.45
CA HIS A 221 -26.34 3.63 23.58
C HIS A 221 -27.60 3.07 24.25
N LEU A 222 -27.84 1.76 24.17
CA LEU A 222 -28.90 1.06 24.87
C LEU A 222 -28.56 0.79 26.34
N LEU A 223 -27.28 0.70 26.70
CA LEU A 223 -26.83 0.42 28.07
C LEU A 223 -27.16 1.57 29.04
N PRO A 224 -27.73 1.34 30.24
CA PRO A 224 -27.99 2.40 31.21
C PRO A 224 -26.72 3.14 31.67
N LEU A 225 -26.81 4.46 31.91
CA LEU A 225 -25.64 5.31 32.27
C LEU A 225 -24.78 4.77 33.44
N PRO A 226 -25.35 4.24 34.55
CA PRO A 226 -24.53 3.72 35.66
C PRO A 226 -23.63 2.55 35.24
N MET A 227 -24.07 1.74 34.28
CA MET A 227 -23.34 0.58 33.76
C MET A 227 -22.27 0.95 32.74
N ARG A 228 -22.20 2.21 32.29
CA ARG A 228 -21.17 2.71 31.37
C ARG A 228 -19.87 3.11 32.07
N ASN A 229 -19.78 2.96 33.39
CA ASN A 229 -18.63 3.39 34.17
C ASN A 229 -17.59 2.28 34.30
N PHE A 230 -16.36 2.56 33.88
CA PHE A 230 -15.22 1.69 34.17
C PHE A 230 -14.85 1.70 35.66
N PRO A 231 -14.48 0.55 36.24
CA PRO A 231 -14.00 0.45 37.63
C PRO A 231 -12.57 1.01 37.79
N ARG A 232 -12.09 1.10 39.04
CA ARG A 232 -10.70 1.45 39.42
C ARG A 232 -10.23 2.82 38.90
N ARG A 233 -11.10 3.84 38.94
CA ARG A 233 -10.79 5.20 38.45
C ARG A 233 -9.70 5.90 39.28
N GLU A 234 -9.54 5.51 40.53
CA GLU A 234 -8.48 5.95 41.43
C GLU A 234 -7.06 5.65 40.91
N ASN A 235 -6.92 4.66 40.02
CA ASN A 235 -5.64 4.28 39.43
C ASN A 235 -5.19 5.20 38.29
N LEU A 236 -6.07 6.01 37.70
CA LEU A 236 -5.81 6.73 36.45
C LEU A 236 -4.67 7.76 36.55
N GLU A 237 -4.43 8.29 37.74
CA GLU A 237 -3.41 9.31 38.00
C GLU A 237 -2.33 8.83 38.97
N ASN A 238 -2.34 7.55 39.36
CA ASN A 238 -1.41 7.02 40.37
C ASN A 238 -0.02 6.77 39.77
N PRO A 239 1.00 7.59 40.08
CA PRO A 239 2.31 7.52 39.42
C PRO A 239 3.10 6.24 39.73
N LYS A 240 2.64 5.41 40.67
CA LYS A 240 3.26 4.11 41.02
C LYS A 240 2.87 2.97 40.07
N LEU A 241 1.91 3.21 39.17
CA LEU A 241 1.39 2.23 38.22
C LEU A 241 2.01 2.39 36.83
N TYR A 242 1.85 1.36 36.00
CA TYR A 242 2.36 1.31 34.65
C TYR A 242 1.31 1.83 33.67
N HIS A 243 1.46 3.08 33.23
CA HIS A 243 0.51 3.75 32.35
C HIS A 243 0.84 3.58 30.87
N TYR A 244 -0.15 3.15 30.11
CA TYR A 244 -0.10 2.95 28.67
C TYR A 244 -1.00 3.97 27.98
N ALA A 245 -0.50 4.64 26.94
CA ALA A 245 -1.32 5.46 26.05
C ALA A 245 -1.52 4.73 24.72
N LEU A 246 -2.77 4.56 24.31
CA LEU A 246 -3.16 3.86 23.09
C LEU A 246 -4.22 4.69 22.35
N PHE A 247 -3.88 5.25 21.19
CA PHE A 247 -4.79 6.12 20.44
C PHE A 247 -5.23 5.38 19.17
N SER A 248 -6.52 5.03 19.07
CA SER A 248 -7.02 4.14 18.02
C SER A 248 -8.49 4.37 17.68
N ASP A 249 -8.82 4.17 16.40
CA ASP A 249 -10.18 4.09 15.84
C ASP A 249 -10.62 2.63 15.59
N ASN A 250 -9.79 1.64 15.94
CA ASN A 250 -10.02 0.23 15.68
C ASN A 250 -10.14 -0.56 16.98
N VAL A 251 -11.37 -0.96 17.31
CA VAL A 251 -11.72 -1.69 18.53
C VAL A 251 -10.92 -3.00 18.66
N LEU A 252 -10.81 -3.79 17.59
CA LEU A 252 -10.10 -5.07 17.64
C LEU A 252 -8.60 -4.89 17.80
N ALA A 253 -8.01 -3.98 17.05
CA ALA A 253 -6.58 -3.69 17.15
C ALA A 253 -6.23 -3.23 18.57
N ALA A 254 -7.01 -2.29 19.13
CA ALA A 254 -6.84 -1.85 20.50
C ALA A 254 -7.03 -2.99 21.52
N SER A 255 -8.01 -3.87 21.30
CA SER A 255 -8.25 -5.03 22.16
C SER A 255 -7.05 -5.99 22.17
N VAL A 256 -6.42 -6.23 21.03
CA VAL A 256 -5.24 -7.11 20.94
C VAL A 256 -4.06 -6.50 21.69
N VAL A 257 -3.84 -5.19 21.58
CA VAL A 257 -2.78 -4.52 22.35
C VAL A 257 -2.99 -4.70 23.85
N VAL A 258 -4.21 -4.42 24.34
CA VAL A 258 -4.54 -4.55 25.76
C VAL A 258 -4.42 -6.01 26.21
N ASN A 259 -5.08 -6.95 25.52
CA ASN A 259 -5.08 -8.37 25.86
C ASN A 259 -3.67 -8.96 25.84
N SER A 260 -2.91 -8.68 24.78
CA SER A 260 -1.53 -9.19 24.66
C SER A 260 -0.62 -8.61 25.73
N THR A 261 -0.82 -7.34 26.13
CA THR A 261 -0.06 -6.75 27.23
C THR A 261 -0.42 -7.40 28.56
N VAL A 262 -1.72 -7.54 28.87
CA VAL A 262 -2.21 -8.09 30.13
C VAL A 262 -1.85 -9.57 30.28
N MET A 263 -2.01 -10.38 29.23
CA MET A 263 -1.70 -11.81 29.27
C MET A 263 -0.22 -12.11 29.49
N ASN A 264 0.68 -11.17 29.13
CA ASN A 264 2.12 -11.32 29.31
C ASN A 264 2.66 -10.53 30.51
N ALA A 265 1.80 -9.82 31.25
CA ALA A 265 2.18 -9.05 32.42
C ALA A 265 2.39 -9.95 33.64
N GLN A 266 3.42 -9.67 34.44
CA GLN A 266 3.66 -10.39 35.70
C GLN A 266 2.60 -10.07 36.76
N ASP A 267 2.15 -8.82 36.81
CA ASP A 267 1.12 -8.35 37.73
C ASP A 267 0.13 -7.42 36.99
N PRO A 268 -0.90 -7.97 36.34
CA PRO A 268 -1.89 -7.20 35.60
C PRO A 268 -2.55 -6.06 36.37
N SER A 269 -2.66 -6.18 37.70
CA SER A 269 -3.32 -5.17 38.55
C SER A 269 -2.61 -3.82 38.54
N ARG A 270 -1.33 -3.80 38.14
CA ARG A 270 -0.50 -2.59 38.09
C ARG A 270 -0.51 -1.87 36.74
N HIS A 271 -1.25 -2.38 35.76
CA HIS A 271 -1.31 -1.81 34.42
C HIS A 271 -2.54 -0.93 34.24
N VAL A 272 -2.35 0.24 33.65
CA VAL A 272 -3.41 1.23 33.41
C VAL A 272 -3.38 1.64 31.94
N PHE A 273 -4.46 1.33 31.21
CA PHE A 273 -4.60 1.64 29.80
C PHE A 273 -5.46 2.88 29.59
N HIS A 274 -4.86 3.92 29.03
CA HIS A 274 -5.53 5.15 28.61
C HIS A 274 -5.78 5.11 27.11
N LEU A 275 -7.00 4.75 26.73
CA LEU A 275 -7.43 4.71 25.35
C LEU A 275 -8.00 6.07 24.96
N VAL A 276 -7.53 6.63 23.86
CA VAL A 276 -8.12 7.83 23.26
C VAL A 276 -8.62 7.47 21.88
N THR A 277 -9.88 7.80 21.63
CA THR A 277 -10.54 7.54 20.35
C THR A 277 -11.34 8.76 19.91
N ASP A 278 -11.99 8.68 18.75
CA ASP A 278 -12.86 9.72 18.23
C ASP A 278 -14.31 9.55 18.71
N LYS A 279 -15.14 10.56 18.47
CA LYS A 279 -16.56 10.56 18.84
C LYS A 279 -17.36 9.40 18.22
N LEU A 280 -16.99 8.95 17.02
CA LEU A 280 -17.72 7.91 16.28
C LEU A 280 -17.41 6.51 16.81
N ASN A 281 -16.20 6.29 17.30
CA ASN A 281 -15.70 5.02 17.80
C ASN A 281 -15.79 4.88 19.32
N PHE A 282 -16.06 5.97 20.05
CA PHE A 282 -16.16 5.98 21.50
C PHE A 282 -17.12 4.95 22.09
N GLY A 283 -18.35 4.88 21.57
CA GLY A 283 -19.35 3.97 22.09
C GLY A 283 -18.92 2.51 21.89
N ALA A 284 -18.44 2.19 20.69
CA ALA A 284 -17.96 0.86 20.34
C ALA A 284 -16.74 0.44 21.18
N MET A 285 -15.73 1.31 21.27
CA MET A 285 -14.53 1.08 22.08
C MET A 285 -14.89 0.91 23.55
N SER A 286 -15.78 1.76 24.08
CA SER A 286 -16.20 1.67 25.48
C SER A 286 -16.98 0.38 25.74
N MET A 287 -17.96 0.06 24.88
CA MET A 287 -18.77 -1.15 25.03
C MET A 287 -17.92 -2.42 24.97
N TRP A 288 -16.93 -2.46 24.08
CA TRP A 288 -16.03 -3.61 23.98
C TRP A 288 -15.36 -3.92 25.31
N PHE A 289 -14.76 -2.92 25.96
CA PHE A 289 -14.05 -3.10 27.23
C PHE A 289 -14.98 -3.19 28.46
N LEU A 290 -16.24 -2.77 28.34
CA LEU A 290 -17.27 -3.05 29.34
C LEU A 290 -17.71 -4.53 29.28
N LEU A 291 -17.85 -5.09 28.07
CA LEU A 291 -18.20 -6.50 27.87
C LEU A 291 -17.01 -7.44 28.11
N ASN A 292 -15.79 -6.97 27.83
CA ASN A 292 -14.56 -7.73 27.93
C ASN A 292 -13.54 -6.98 28.80
N PRO A 293 -13.76 -6.88 30.13
CA PRO A 293 -12.79 -6.25 31.03
C PRO A 293 -11.43 -6.97 30.97
N PRO A 294 -10.31 -6.24 30.91
CA PRO A 294 -8.97 -6.83 30.77
C PRO A 294 -8.42 -7.37 32.11
N GLY A 295 -9.20 -8.23 32.78
CA GLY A 295 -8.88 -8.80 34.08
C GLY A 295 -8.74 -7.73 35.17
N GLU A 296 -7.61 -7.74 35.88
CA GLU A 296 -7.31 -6.81 36.97
C GLU A 296 -6.71 -5.48 36.49
N ALA A 297 -6.42 -5.31 35.19
CA ALA A 297 -5.89 -4.06 34.68
C ALA A 297 -6.96 -2.95 34.68
N THR A 298 -6.54 -1.71 34.93
CA THR A 298 -7.42 -0.55 34.80
C THR A 298 -7.50 -0.12 33.34
N ILE A 299 -8.70 0.19 32.87
CA ILE A 299 -8.93 0.75 31.54
C ILE A 299 -9.79 2.00 31.58
N HIS A 300 -9.45 2.97 30.75
CA HIS A 300 -10.22 4.20 30.59
C HIS A 300 -10.23 4.61 29.12
N VAL A 301 -11.44 4.82 28.60
CA VAL A 301 -11.66 5.27 27.22
C VAL A 301 -12.06 6.74 27.24
N GLN A 302 -11.39 7.57 26.45
CA GLN A 302 -11.62 9.00 26.33
C GLN A 302 -11.88 9.38 24.87
N ARG A 303 -12.66 10.44 24.67
CA ARG A 303 -12.83 11.09 23.37
C ARG A 303 -11.91 12.30 23.31
N PHE A 304 -11.18 12.45 22.22
CA PHE A 304 -10.34 13.64 22.10
C PHE A 304 -11.18 14.92 21.91
N GLU A 305 -12.42 14.81 21.44
CA GLU A 305 -13.33 15.94 21.32
C GLU A 305 -13.75 16.52 22.68
N ASP A 306 -13.59 15.78 23.77
CA ASP A 306 -13.84 16.29 25.13
C ASP A 306 -12.63 17.08 25.69
N PHE A 307 -11.50 17.11 24.97
CA PHE A 307 -10.33 17.89 25.38
C PHE A 307 -10.56 19.37 25.09
N THR A 308 -11.01 20.12 26.11
CA THR A 308 -11.33 21.56 25.99
C THR A 308 -10.18 22.44 25.50
N TRP A 309 -8.93 22.03 25.75
CA TRP A 309 -7.73 22.73 25.27
C TRP A 309 -7.42 22.46 23.80
N LEU A 310 -7.99 21.41 23.21
CA LEU A 310 -7.73 21.01 21.83
C LEU A 310 -8.73 21.71 20.90
N ASN A 311 -8.32 22.86 20.37
CA ASN A 311 -9.08 23.67 19.43
C ASN A 311 -8.16 24.22 18.34
N SER A 312 -8.72 24.81 17.28
CA SER A 312 -7.94 25.34 16.16
C SER A 312 -7.04 26.52 16.52
N SER A 313 -7.32 27.24 17.60
CA SER A 313 -6.40 28.28 18.10
C SER A 313 -5.13 27.70 18.73
N TYR A 314 -5.22 26.51 19.35
CA TYR A 314 -4.08 25.87 20.00
C TYR A 314 -3.35 24.86 19.09
N SER A 315 -4.08 24.10 18.27
CA SER A 315 -3.49 23.07 17.41
C SER A 315 -3.38 23.54 15.95
N PRO A 316 -2.16 23.72 15.43
CA PRO A 316 -1.94 24.03 14.01
C PRO A 316 -2.59 23.02 13.06
N VAL A 317 -2.64 21.75 13.46
CA VAL A 317 -3.27 20.68 12.66
C VAL A 317 -4.77 20.93 12.52
N LEU A 318 -5.46 21.28 13.61
CA LEU A 318 -6.89 21.54 13.57
C LEU A 318 -7.20 22.80 12.76
N SER A 319 -6.41 23.87 12.94
CA SER A 319 -6.51 25.07 12.10
C SER A 319 -6.36 24.73 10.62
N GLN A 320 -5.35 23.93 10.28
CA GLN A 320 -5.12 23.45 8.92
C GLN A 320 -6.30 22.61 8.42
N LEU A 321 -6.81 21.65 9.20
CA LEU A 321 -7.97 20.82 8.86
C LEU A 321 -9.24 21.63 8.59
N GLU A 322 -9.44 22.71 9.33
CA GLU A 322 -10.59 23.59 9.20
C GLU A 322 -10.49 24.47 7.94
N SER A 323 -9.27 24.75 7.46
CA SER A 323 -9.02 25.59 6.28
C SER A 323 -9.63 25.04 4.99
N ALA A 324 -10.17 25.94 4.16
CA ALA A 324 -10.77 25.57 2.87
C ALA A 324 -9.74 24.95 1.91
N ALA A 325 -8.48 25.43 1.95
CA ALA A 325 -7.39 24.90 1.14
C ALA A 325 -7.11 23.42 1.46
N MET A 326 -7.05 23.07 2.74
CA MET A 326 -6.80 21.69 3.17
C MET A 326 -7.99 20.78 2.86
N LYS A 327 -9.22 21.26 3.10
CA LYS A 327 -10.42 20.53 2.71
C LYS A 327 -10.44 20.26 1.20
N LYS A 328 -10.04 21.23 0.38
CA LYS A 328 -9.89 21.05 -1.07
C LYS A 328 -8.76 20.09 -1.44
N PHE A 329 -7.63 20.12 -0.74
CA PHE A 329 -6.51 19.21 -1.03
C PHE A 329 -6.91 17.75 -0.78
N TYR A 330 -7.48 17.44 0.39
CA TYR A 330 -7.80 16.06 0.81
C TYR A 330 -9.14 15.55 0.30
N PHE A 331 -10.18 16.38 0.18
CA PHE A 331 -11.54 15.93 -0.16
C PHE A 331 -11.98 16.24 -1.60
N LYS A 332 -11.17 16.89 -2.43
CA LYS A 332 -11.53 17.11 -3.85
C LYS A 332 -11.50 15.77 -4.59
N THR A 333 -12.68 15.21 -4.79
CA THR A 333 -12.95 13.98 -5.53
C THR A 333 -12.42 14.05 -6.96
N ALA A 334 -11.80 12.96 -7.43
CA ALA A 334 -11.22 12.78 -8.77
C ALA A 334 -12.19 13.00 -9.95
N ARG A 335 -13.49 13.23 -9.70
CA ARG A 335 -14.49 13.50 -10.76
C ARG A 335 -14.17 14.74 -11.61
N SER A 336 -13.24 15.60 -11.21
CA SER A 336 -12.92 16.81 -11.98
C SER A 336 -11.65 16.75 -12.84
N GLU A 337 -10.76 15.77 -12.70
CA GLU A 337 -9.47 15.81 -13.41
C GLU A 337 -9.08 14.42 -13.96
N SER A 338 -8.76 14.39 -15.25
CA SER A 338 -8.26 13.23 -15.98
C SER A 338 -7.12 12.55 -15.22
N VAL A 339 -7.18 11.23 -15.12
CA VAL A 339 -6.26 10.34 -14.38
C VAL A 339 -4.76 10.62 -14.61
N GLU A 340 -4.39 11.24 -15.75
CA GLU A 340 -3.00 11.47 -16.13
C GLU A 340 -2.26 12.60 -15.35
N SER A 341 -2.92 13.65 -14.86
CA SER A 341 -2.21 14.78 -14.21
C SER A 341 -2.20 14.74 -12.68
N GLY A 342 -2.96 13.83 -12.07
CA GLY A 342 -3.19 13.79 -10.62
C GLY A 342 -2.47 12.69 -9.85
N SER A 343 -1.84 11.72 -10.54
CA SER A 343 -1.33 10.48 -9.94
C SER A 343 -0.32 10.72 -8.81
N GLU A 344 0.60 11.68 -8.98
CA GLU A 344 1.65 11.92 -7.98
C GLU A 344 1.11 12.36 -6.63
N ASN A 345 -0.01 13.11 -6.60
CA ASN A 345 -0.57 13.63 -5.33
C ASN A 345 -1.65 12.73 -4.72
N LEU A 346 -2.20 11.76 -5.47
CA LEU A 346 -3.24 10.85 -4.95
C LEU A 346 -2.76 10.03 -3.77
N LYS A 347 -1.49 9.60 -3.77
CA LYS A 347 -0.86 8.89 -2.64
C LYS A 347 -0.99 9.66 -1.32
N TYR A 348 -1.01 11.00 -1.36
CA TYR A 348 -1.01 11.89 -0.19
C TYR A 348 -2.40 12.43 0.18
N ARG A 349 -3.43 12.27 -0.67
CA ARG A 349 -4.80 12.77 -0.43
C ARG A 349 -5.62 11.99 0.61
N TYR A 350 -5.02 11.05 1.35
CA TYR A 350 -5.78 10.20 2.27
C TYR A 350 -6.05 10.88 3.63
N PRO A 351 -7.33 10.96 4.08
CA PRO A 351 -7.69 11.60 5.34
C PRO A 351 -6.99 11.02 6.58
N LYS A 352 -6.64 9.72 6.57
CA LYS A 352 -5.91 9.09 7.70
C LYS A 352 -4.53 9.72 7.97
N TYR A 353 -3.88 10.36 6.99
CA TYR A 353 -2.64 11.11 7.23
C TYR A 353 -2.86 12.33 8.12
N MET A 354 -4.10 12.82 8.18
CA MET A 354 -4.55 13.85 9.10
C MET A 354 -5.43 13.30 10.22
N SER A 355 -5.42 11.98 10.45
CA SER A 355 -6.14 11.42 11.59
C SER A 355 -5.64 12.10 12.85
N MET A 356 -6.54 12.81 13.52
CA MET A 356 -6.19 13.58 14.72
C MET A 356 -5.56 12.65 15.77
N LEU A 357 -5.97 11.39 15.84
CA LEU A 357 -5.40 10.36 16.72
C LEU A 357 -3.88 10.17 16.54
N ASN A 358 -3.36 10.28 15.32
CA ASN A 358 -1.92 10.22 15.07
C ASN A 358 -1.21 11.49 15.56
N HIS A 359 -1.87 12.64 15.50
CA HIS A 359 -1.34 13.92 15.96
C HIS A 359 -1.44 14.09 17.49
N LEU A 360 -2.39 13.43 18.17
CA LEU A 360 -2.52 13.45 19.64
C LEU A 360 -1.26 12.97 20.36
N ARG A 361 -0.42 12.17 19.69
CA ARG A 361 0.88 11.67 20.20
C ARG A 361 1.79 12.82 20.65
N PHE A 362 1.70 13.99 20.01
CA PHE A 362 2.49 15.16 20.35
C PHE A 362 1.90 15.98 21.52
N TYR A 363 0.75 15.57 22.04
CA TYR A 363 0.04 16.22 23.14
C TYR A 363 -0.06 15.34 24.39
N ILE A 364 0.67 14.21 24.45
CA ILE A 364 0.63 13.28 25.59
C ILE A 364 0.80 13.97 26.96
N PRO A 365 1.78 14.89 27.17
CA PRO A 365 1.89 15.56 28.47
C PRO A 365 0.74 16.53 28.77
N ARG A 366 -0.01 16.97 27.75
CA ARG A 366 -1.20 17.80 27.91
C ARG A 366 -2.45 16.95 28.20
N ILE A 367 -2.54 15.75 27.61
CA ILE A 367 -3.59 14.76 27.90
C ILE A 367 -3.40 14.19 29.31
N PHE A 368 -2.15 13.92 29.72
CA PHE A 368 -1.81 13.31 31.01
C PHE A 368 -0.88 14.20 31.85
N PRO A 369 -1.34 15.38 32.31
CA PRO A 369 -0.47 16.38 32.94
C PRO A 369 0.12 15.93 34.29
N LYS A 370 -0.52 14.98 34.98
CA LYS A 370 -0.09 14.49 36.30
C LYS A 370 0.87 13.31 36.26
N LEU A 371 1.02 12.66 35.10
CA LEU A 371 1.93 11.53 34.93
C LEU A 371 3.35 12.02 34.64
N GLU A 372 4.34 11.25 35.10
CA GLU A 372 5.77 11.54 34.88
C GLU A 372 6.38 10.66 33.80
N LYS A 373 5.88 9.43 33.66
CA LYS A 373 6.34 8.45 32.67
C LYS A 373 5.15 7.72 32.09
N ILE A 374 5.19 7.45 30.79
CA ILE A 374 4.12 6.74 30.09
C ILE A 374 4.70 5.93 28.93
N LEU A 375 4.16 4.74 28.68
CA LEU A 375 4.47 3.96 27.50
C LEU A 375 3.39 4.20 26.44
N PHE A 376 3.76 4.78 25.32
CA PHE A 376 2.87 4.89 24.16
C PHE A 376 3.01 3.64 23.29
N VAL A 377 1.88 3.08 22.87
CA VAL A 377 1.80 1.92 21.97
C VAL A 377 0.82 2.18 20.83
N ASP A 378 1.21 1.85 19.61
CA ASP A 378 0.33 1.83 18.44
C ASP A 378 -0.66 0.67 18.51
N ASP A 379 -1.77 0.76 17.80
CA ASP A 379 -2.80 -0.29 17.77
C ASP A 379 -2.43 -1.51 16.92
N ASP A 380 -1.38 -1.40 16.10
CA ASP A 380 -0.84 -2.46 15.24
C ASP A 380 0.36 -3.19 15.88
N VAL A 381 0.45 -3.19 17.21
CA VAL A 381 1.46 -3.95 17.96
C VAL A 381 0.87 -5.15 18.67
N VAL A 382 1.72 -6.15 18.92
CA VAL A 382 1.42 -7.29 19.79
C VAL A 382 2.51 -7.41 20.83
N VAL A 383 2.11 -7.48 22.10
CA VAL A 383 3.02 -7.71 23.23
C VAL A 383 3.16 -9.21 23.47
N GLN A 384 4.39 -9.68 23.63
CA GLN A 384 4.74 -11.08 23.83
C GLN A 384 5.50 -11.33 25.12
N LYS A 385 5.91 -10.27 25.83
CA LYS A 385 6.67 -10.32 27.08
C LYS A 385 6.29 -9.17 27.98
N ASP A 386 6.50 -9.36 29.28
CA ASP A 386 6.31 -8.33 30.28
C ASP A 386 7.12 -7.06 29.96
N LEU A 387 6.44 -5.92 29.93
CA LEU A 387 7.02 -4.62 29.56
C LEU A 387 7.43 -3.78 30.78
N THR A 388 7.17 -4.25 32.00
CA THR A 388 7.47 -3.49 33.22
C THR A 388 8.95 -3.08 33.35
N PRO A 389 9.96 -3.84 32.87
CA PRO A 389 11.35 -3.41 32.96
C PRO A 389 11.65 -2.14 32.15
N LEU A 390 10.80 -1.75 31.20
CA LEU A 390 10.95 -0.48 30.48
C LEU A 390 10.85 0.72 31.41
N TRP A 391 10.03 0.67 32.46
CA TRP A 391 9.89 1.78 33.41
C TRP A 391 11.16 2.06 34.22
N SER A 392 12.05 1.08 34.35
CA SER A 392 13.33 1.20 35.06
C SER A 392 14.47 1.70 34.16
N ILE A 393 14.21 1.92 32.86
CA ILE A 393 15.23 2.46 31.95
C ILE A 393 15.46 3.94 32.26
N ASP A 394 16.73 4.30 32.41
CA ASP A 394 17.20 5.68 32.45
C ASP A 394 17.22 6.29 31.04
N LEU A 395 16.43 7.35 30.85
CA LEU A 395 16.24 8.04 29.58
C LEU A 395 17.26 9.16 29.36
N LYS A 396 18.19 9.39 30.30
CA LYS A 396 19.40 10.21 30.17
C LYS A 396 19.23 11.69 29.79
N GLY A 397 18.02 12.26 29.85
CA GLY A 397 17.73 13.70 29.83
C GLY A 397 18.51 14.55 28.81
N LYS A 398 18.72 14.06 27.58
CA LYS A 398 19.77 14.58 26.69
C LYS A 398 19.43 15.91 26.00
N VAL A 399 20.48 16.73 25.86
CA VAL A 399 20.61 17.90 24.97
C VAL A 399 22.06 17.94 24.46
N ASN A 400 22.28 18.13 23.14
CA ASN A 400 23.56 18.52 22.51
C ASN A 400 23.27 19.20 21.15
N GLU A 401 24.17 20.03 20.64
CA GLU A 401 23.75 21.14 19.75
C GLU A 401 23.80 20.88 18.22
N ASN A 402 24.21 19.71 17.71
CA ASN A 402 24.46 19.53 16.27
C ASN A 402 23.74 18.34 15.60
N PHE A 403 23.46 18.48 14.30
CA PHE A 403 22.78 17.44 13.52
C PHE A 403 23.72 16.25 13.20
N ASP A 404 23.81 15.23 14.08
CA ASP A 404 24.54 13.98 13.81
C ASP A 404 23.67 12.91 13.11
N PRO A 405 24.03 12.43 11.90
CA PRO A 405 23.33 11.33 11.21
C PRO A 405 23.37 9.99 11.98
N LYS A 406 24.18 9.86 13.03
CA LYS A 406 24.21 8.70 13.94
C LYS A 406 23.09 8.72 14.99
N PHE A 407 22.35 9.81 15.12
CA PHE A 407 21.22 9.83 16.06
C PHE A 407 20.13 8.86 15.60
N CYS A 408 19.56 8.15 16.58
CA CYS A 408 18.45 7.26 16.32
C CYS A 408 17.22 8.10 16.00
N GLY A 409 16.60 7.84 14.84
CA GLY A 409 15.31 8.43 14.53
C GLY A 409 14.23 7.91 15.49
N TRP A 410 13.28 8.77 15.84
CA TRP A 410 12.06 8.33 16.50
C TRP A 410 11.35 7.26 15.65
N ALA A 411 11.02 6.13 16.27
CA ALA A 411 10.31 5.03 15.64
C ALA A 411 8.88 4.95 16.18
N TYR A 412 7.91 4.93 15.29
CA TYR A 412 6.53 4.60 15.63
C TYR A 412 6.39 3.16 16.08
N GLY A 413 5.34 2.84 16.84
CA GLY A 413 5.09 1.52 17.40
C GLY A 413 5.06 1.54 18.91
N MET A 414 6.21 1.65 19.55
CA MET A 414 6.31 1.66 21.01
C MET A 414 7.36 2.65 21.47
N ASN A 415 6.99 3.56 22.37
CA ASN A 415 7.90 4.55 22.93
C ASN A 415 7.63 4.73 24.41
N ILE A 416 8.69 4.84 25.22
CA ILE A 416 8.58 5.27 26.61
C ILE A 416 8.98 6.74 26.70
N PHE A 417 8.12 7.55 27.30
CA PHE A 417 8.32 8.99 27.40
C PHE A 417 8.54 9.43 28.83
N ASP A 418 9.55 10.26 29.05
CA ASP A 418 9.68 11.09 30.24
C ASP A 418 8.89 12.38 30.03
N LEU A 419 7.77 12.51 30.73
CA LEU A 419 6.87 13.65 30.58
C LEU A 419 7.39 14.91 31.30
N LYS A 420 8.36 14.78 32.22
CA LYS A 420 9.02 15.93 32.83
C LYS A 420 10.00 16.55 31.83
N GLU A 421 10.88 15.73 31.24
CA GLU A 421 11.81 16.21 30.22
C GLU A 421 11.08 16.69 28.96
N TRP A 422 9.96 16.06 28.57
CA TRP A 422 9.14 16.55 27.47
C TRP A 422 8.66 17.99 27.71
N LYS A 423 8.09 18.25 28.89
CA LYS A 423 7.58 19.58 29.26
C LYS A 423 8.73 20.59 29.35
N LYS A 424 9.85 20.22 29.98
CA LYS A 424 11.04 21.06 30.15
C LYS A 424 11.65 21.50 28.81
N ASN A 425 11.65 20.62 27.81
CA ASN A 425 12.18 20.90 26.48
C ASN A 425 11.12 21.49 25.52
N ASN A 426 9.90 21.79 25.98
CA ASN A 426 8.81 22.35 25.17
C ASN A 426 8.54 21.56 23.87
N ILE A 427 8.65 20.24 23.90
CA ILE A 427 8.57 19.39 22.69
C ILE A 427 7.25 19.60 21.92
N THR A 428 6.13 19.81 22.61
CA THR A 428 4.84 20.10 21.98
C THR A 428 4.84 21.43 21.20
N GLU A 429 5.58 22.44 21.68
CA GLU A 429 5.71 23.72 20.98
C GLU A 429 6.69 23.63 19.80
N THR A 430 7.75 22.82 19.91
CA THR A 430 8.60 22.49 18.76
C THR A 430 7.79 21.82 17.66
N TYR A 431 6.89 20.90 18.02
CA TYR A 431 5.96 20.31 17.07
C TYR A 431 5.04 21.35 16.42
N HIS A 432 4.48 22.28 17.20
CA HIS A 432 3.66 23.37 16.66
C HIS A 432 4.42 24.24 15.65
N PHE A 433 5.65 24.62 15.99
CA PHE A 433 6.53 25.39 15.12
C PHE A 433 6.70 24.72 13.75
N TRP A 434 7.02 23.43 13.73
CA TRP A 434 7.18 22.68 12.49
C TRP A 434 5.87 22.54 11.71
N GLN A 435 4.75 22.30 12.38
CA GLN A 435 3.45 22.21 11.73
C GLN A 435 3.04 23.53 11.07
N ASN A 436 3.31 24.67 11.72
CA ASN A 436 3.06 25.99 11.16
C ASN A 436 3.95 26.27 9.94
N LEU A 437 5.24 25.95 10.01
CA LEU A 437 6.15 26.11 8.86
C LEU A 437 5.75 25.23 7.67
N ASN A 438 5.11 24.09 7.91
CA ASN A 438 4.63 23.20 6.86
C ASN A 438 3.12 23.37 6.55
N GLU A 439 2.53 24.53 6.84
CA GLU A 439 1.12 24.82 6.53
C GLU A 439 0.80 24.62 5.03
N ASN A 440 1.72 25.06 4.17
CA ASN A 440 1.63 24.93 2.71
C ASN A 440 2.17 23.60 2.15
N ARG A 441 2.55 22.64 3.02
CA ARG A 441 3.06 21.29 2.65
C ARG A 441 4.33 21.30 1.78
N THR A 442 5.11 22.38 1.84
CA THR A 442 6.36 22.50 1.06
C THR A 442 7.53 21.75 1.68
N LEU A 443 7.54 21.59 3.01
CA LEU A 443 8.61 20.88 3.74
C LEU A 443 8.40 19.36 3.71
N TRP A 444 7.16 18.89 3.86
CA TRP A 444 6.81 17.49 3.64
C TRP A 444 5.32 17.31 3.29
N LYS A 445 5.05 16.22 2.57
CA LYS A 445 3.68 15.79 2.18
C LYS A 445 3.21 14.51 2.89
N LEU A 446 4.10 13.83 3.62
CA LEU A 446 3.77 12.60 4.36
C LEU A 446 3.01 12.92 5.65
N GLY A 447 2.55 11.87 6.35
CA GLY A 447 1.85 11.99 7.64
C GLY A 447 2.75 12.49 8.78
N THR A 448 2.60 11.91 9.96
CA THR A 448 3.28 12.40 11.17
C THR A 448 4.77 12.03 11.25
N LEU A 449 5.29 11.17 10.36
CA LEU A 449 6.68 10.70 10.47
C LEU A 449 7.72 11.81 10.35
N PRO A 450 7.72 12.66 9.31
CA PRO A 450 8.63 13.80 9.24
C PRO A 450 8.57 14.73 10.46
N PRO A 451 7.40 15.26 10.90
CA PRO A 451 7.39 16.15 12.07
C PRO A 451 7.82 15.42 13.34
N GLY A 452 7.58 14.12 13.43
CA GLY A 452 8.12 13.26 14.47
C GLY A 452 9.65 13.27 14.57
N LEU A 453 10.31 12.94 13.47
CA LEU A 453 11.77 12.88 13.40
C LEU A 453 12.42 14.21 13.74
N ILE A 454 11.83 15.32 13.27
CA ILE A 454 12.38 16.66 13.49
C ILE A 454 12.07 17.17 14.90
N THR A 455 10.87 16.89 15.43
CA THR A 455 10.47 17.32 16.79
C THR A 455 11.29 16.64 17.88
N PHE A 456 11.57 15.34 17.73
CA PHE A 456 12.33 14.57 18.71
C PHE A 456 13.82 14.49 18.38
N TYR A 457 14.29 15.31 17.45
CA TYR A 457 15.67 15.28 17.01
C TYR A 457 16.62 15.48 18.20
N ASN A 458 17.55 14.54 18.39
CA ASN A 458 18.49 14.51 19.52
C ASN A 458 17.84 14.43 20.93
N LEU A 459 16.54 14.13 21.02
CA LEU A 459 15.81 13.95 22.29
C LEU A 459 15.40 12.49 22.50
N THR A 460 15.96 11.56 21.73
CA THR A 460 15.62 10.13 21.76
C THR A 460 16.79 9.25 22.21
N GLN A 461 16.48 8.21 22.97
CA GLN A 461 17.41 7.16 23.34
C GLN A 461 16.91 5.82 22.74
N PRO A 462 17.75 5.07 22.00
CA PRO A 462 17.32 3.80 21.43
C PRO A 462 17.06 2.75 22.51
N LEU A 463 15.95 2.04 22.35
CA LEU A 463 15.70 0.79 23.07
C LEU A 463 16.52 -0.34 22.45
N GLN A 464 16.94 -1.30 23.27
CA GLN A 464 17.59 -2.52 22.77
C GLN A 464 16.67 -3.24 21.76
N ARG A 465 17.24 -3.78 20.68
CA ARG A 465 16.48 -4.40 19.58
C ARG A 465 15.53 -5.54 19.98
N LYS A 466 15.77 -6.18 21.14
CA LYS A 466 14.88 -7.22 21.69
C LYS A 466 13.52 -6.68 22.15
N TRP A 467 13.39 -5.38 22.39
CA TRP A 467 12.16 -4.79 22.87
C TRP A 467 11.12 -4.62 21.78
N HIS A 468 11.53 -4.26 20.57
CA HIS A 468 10.62 -3.87 19.50
C HIS A 468 11.11 -4.36 18.15
N LEU A 469 10.33 -5.24 17.53
CA LEU A 469 10.57 -5.75 16.18
C LEU A 469 9.56 -5.16 15.20
N LEU A 470 10.08 -4.44 14.22
CA LEU A 470 9.31 -3.86 13.12
C LEU A 470 9.36 -4.75 11.88
N GLY A 471 8.41 -4.53 10.98
CA GLY A 471 8.39 -5.04 9.60
C GLY A 471 7.26 -6.01 9.30
N LEU A 472 6.46 -6.40 10.30
CA LEU A 472 5.47 -7.48 10.11
C LEU A 472 4.31 -7.07 9.20
N GLY A 473 4.18 -5.79 8.84
CA GLY A 473 3.19 -5.28 7.90
C GLY A 473 3.70 -5.05 6.46
N TYR A 474 4.92 -5.50 6.12
CA TYR A 474 5.43 -5.46 4.74
C TYR A 474 6.54 -6.48 4.41
N ASP A 475 7.35 -6.90 5.39
CA ASP A 475 8.50 -7.78 5.17
C ASP A 475 8.12 -9.25 5.36
N LYS A 476 8.00 -10.01 4.27
CA LYS A 476 7.67 -11.45 4.28
C LYS A 476 8.84 -12.35 4.73
N GLY A 477 10.05 -11.81 4.88
CA GLY A 477 11.30 -12.52 5.15
C GLY A 477 11.76 -12.53 6.61
N ILE A 478 11.00 -11.98 7.56
CA ILE A 478 11.40 -11.94 8.98
C ILE A 478 11.53 -13.36 9.55
N ASP A 479 12.68 -13.65 10.14
CA ASP A 479 12.95 -14.91 10.85
C ASP A 479 12.00 -15.09 12.05
N VAL A 480 11.33 -16.24 12.09
CA VAL A 480 10.40 -16.65 13.15
C VAL A 480 11.06 -16.61 14.53
N LYS A 481 12.32 -17.04 14.64
CA LYS A 481 13.06 -17.00 15.92
C LYS A 481 13.23 -15.58 16.43
N LYS A 482 13.33 -14.60 15.53
CA LYS A 482 13.43 -13.18 15.88
C LYS A 482 12.08 -12.66 16.38
N ILE A 483 10.97 -13.10 15.77
CA ILE A 483 9.60 -12.75 16.19
C ILE A 483 9.38 -13.26 17.61
N GLU A 484 9.61 -14.54 17.88
CA GLU A 484 9.40 -15.17 19.20
C GLU A 484 10.26 -14.56 20.32
N ARG A 485 11.46 -14.08 19.98
CA ARG A 485 12.39 -13.50 20.98
C ARG A 485 12.06 -12.06 21.35
N SER A 486 11.33 -11.33 20.51
CA SER A 486 11.05 -9.92 20.72
C SER A 486 9.90 -9.69 21.71
N ALA A 487 10.02 -8.68 22.56
CA ALA A 487 8.99 -8.34 23.53
C ALA A 487 7.73 -7.75 22.88
N VAL A 488 7.91 -6.90 21.87
CA VAL A 488 6.83 -6.33 21.06
C VAL A 488 7.12 -6.56 19.59
N ILE A 489 6.13 -7.02 18.85
CA ILE A 489 6.16 -7.13 17.39
C ILE A 489 5.18 -6.13 16.79
N HIS A 490 5.57 -5.51 15.68
CA HIS A 490 4.86 -4.37 15.11
C HIS A 490 4.54 -4.63 13.65
N TYR A 491 3.24 -4.61 13.34
CA TYR A 491 2.70 -4.73 11.98
C TYR A 491 2.69 -3.38 11.27
N ASN A 492 3.79 -2.62 11.38
CA ASN A 492 3.95 -1.37 10.65
C ASN A 492 3.99 -1.67 9.14
N GLY A 493 3.26 -0.88 8.36
CA GLY A 493 3.02 -1.13 6.94
C GLY A 493 1.54 -1.28 6.61
N HIS A 494 1.27 -1.74 5.39
CA HIS A 494 -0.07 -1.84 4.81
C HIS A 494 -0.73 -3.21 5.03
N MET A 495 0.06 -4.26 5.26
CA MET A 495 -0.41 -5.64 5.44
C MET A 495 -0.78 -5.88 6.91
N LYS A 496 -1.89 -5.29 7.36
CA LYS A 496 -2.38 -5.42 8.73
C LYS A 496 -2.95 -6.82 8.99
N PRO A 497 -2.80 -7.37 10.22
CA PRO A 497 -3.19 -8.75 10.49
C PRO A 497 -4.72 -8.98 10.52
N TRP A 498 -5.51 -7.91 10.69
CA TRP A 498 -6.98 -7.92 10.63
C TRP A 498 -7.54 -7.63 9.23
N THR A 499 -6.71 -7.68 8.19
CA THR A 499 -7.14 -7.54 6.79
C THR A 499 -6.74 -8.78 5.99
N GLU A 500 -7.40 -9.00 4.86
CA GLU A 500 -7.08 -10.09 3.92
C GLU A 500 -5.65 -10.01 3.36
N MET A 501 -5.07 -8.80 3.35
CA MET A 501 -3.69 -8.58 2.92
C MET A 501 -2.65 -8.88 4.01
N GLY A 502 -3.09 -9.28 5.20
CA GLY A 502 -2.20 -9.68 6.29
C GLY A 502 -1.26 -10.81 5.84
N ILE A 503 0.02 -10.71 6.20
CA ILE A 503 0.99 -11.77 5.88
C ILE A 503 0.64 -13.02 6.69
N SER A 504 0.15 -14.08 6.02
CA SER A 504 -0.36 -15.30 6.66
C SER A 504 0.64 -15.93 7.63
N LYS A 505 1.95 -15.82 7.35
CA LYS A 505 3.03 -16.27 8.24
C LYS A 505 3.01 -15.60 9.62
N TYR A 506 2.58 -14.35 9.72
CA TYR A 506 2.62 -13.56 10.96
C TYR A 506 1.25 -13.35 11.60
N GLN A 507 0.17 -13.58 10.85
CA GLN A 507 -1.20 -13.42 11.33
C GLN A 507 -1.50 -14.22 12.62
N PRO A 508 -1.00 -15.45 12.82
CA PRO A 508 -1.23 -16.22 14.05
C PRO A 508 -0.78 -15.53 15.35
N TYR A 509 0.26 -14.68 15.29
CA TYR A 509 0.72 -13.95 16.47
C TYR A 509 -0.27 -12.88 16.95
N TRP A 510 -1.13 -12.40 16.05
CA TRP A 510 -2.19 -11.45 16.35
C TRP A 510 -3.50 -12.16 16.68
N THR A 511 -3.90 -13.14 15.87
CA THR A 511 -5.20 -13.83 16.01
C THR A 511 -5.31 -14.62 17.30
N LYS A 512 -4.21 -15.10 17.88
CA LYS A 512 -4.21 -15.80 19.18
C LYS A 512 -4.74 -14.95 20.37
N TYR A 513 -4.80 -13.62 20.22
CA TYR A 513 -5.36 -12.71 21.24
C TYR A 513 -6.78 -12.26 20.94
N THR A 514 -7.40 -12.80 19.88
CA THR A 514 -8.77 -12.50 19.45
C THR A 514 -9.63 -13.73 19.64
N ASN A 515 -10.73 -13.61 20.39
CA ASN A 515 -11.70 -14.68 20.54
C ASN A 515 -12.72 -14.64 19.39
N PHE A 516 -12.52 -15.48 18.37
CA PHE A 516 -13.40 -15.54 17.19
C PHE A 516 -14.81 -16.07 17.50
N ASP A 517 -14.96 -16.80 18.60
CA ASP A 517 -16.26 -17.28 19.08
C ASP A 517 -17.03 -16.21 19.85
N HIS A 518 -16.43 -15.02 20.08
CA HIS A 518 -17.14 -13.91 20.73
C HIS A 518 -18.35 -13.51 19.87
N PRO A 519 -19.58 -13.44 20.42
CA PRO A 519 -20.81 -13.33 19.62
C PRO A 519 -20.81 -12.18 18.60
N TYR A 520 -20.24 -11.03 18.97
CA TYR A 520 -20.12 -9.88 18.08
C TYR A 520 -19.09 -10.06 16.96
N ILE A 521 -17.99 -10.80 17.21
CA ILE A 521 -16.99 -11.09 16.18
C ILE A 521 -17.53 -12.17 15.25
N PHE A 522 -18.03 -13.27 15.81
CA PHE A 522 -18.60 -14.39 15.06
C PHE A 522 -19.68 -13.92 14.08
N THR A 523 -20.62 -13.09 14.55
CA THR A 523 -21.71 -12.62 13.67
C THR A 523 -21.25 -11.66 12.58
N CYS A 524 -20.12 -10.97 12.77
CA CYS A 524 -19.55 -10.06 11.77
C CYS A 524 -18.56 -10.75 10.82
N ARG A 525 -18.34 -12.08 10.96
CA ARG A 525 -17.58 -12.92 10.01
C ARG A 525 -16.19 -12.37 9.69
N LEU A 526 -15.41 -12.11 10.74
CA LEU A 526 -14.03 -11.65 10.55
C LEU A 526 -13.20 -12.76 9.87
N PHE A 527 -12.74 -12.50 8.64
CA PHE A 527 -11.97 -13.40 7.75
C PHE A 527 -12.75 -14.46 6.93
N GLU A 528 -14.09 -14.37 6.86
CA GLU A 528 -14.87 -15.05 5.79
C GLU A 528 -15.19 -14.07 4.67
#